data_AF-A0A1S2PZ19-F1
#
_entry.id   AF-A0A1S2PZ19-F1
#
_cell.length_a   1.000
_cell.length_b   1.000
_cell.length_c   1.000
_cell.angle_alpha   90.00
_cell.angle_beta   90.00
_cell.angle_gamma   90.00
#
_symmetry.space_group_name_H-M   'P 1'
#
loop_
_entity.id
_entity.type
_entity.pdbx_description
1 polymer ?
#
loop_
_entity_poly.entity_id
_entity_poly.type
_entity_poly.pdbx_seq_one_letter_code
_entity_poly.pdbx_strand_id
1 'polypeptide(L)' 'MSAYEVGWPRTPTPPEYLRILAAVRQAAGPVATRQIGEALGLEVGVRGKLEPLRGKLTKLADRGWLHKRPDGKFTVRP' A
#
# COMPACT_ATOMS: atom_id res chain seq x y z
N MET A 1 -1.50 27.13 2.11
CA MET A 1 -1.64 25.66 2.21
C MET A 1 -0.37 25.06 1.65
N SER A 2 0.47 24.49 2.50
CA SER A 2 1.83 24.08 2.12
C SER A 2 2.07 22.61 2.41
N ALA A 3 2.96 22.02 1.61
CA ALA A 3 3.12 20.59 1.36
C ALA A 3 3.65 19.74 2.54
N TYR A 4 3.37 20.13 3.77
CA TYR A 4 3.94 19.53 4.99
C TYR A 4 2.99 18.56 5.70
N GLU A 5 1.71 18.48 5.32
CA GLU A 5 0.73 17.65 6.04
C GLU A 5 0.53 16.23 5.51
N VAL A 6 1.02 15.89 4.31
CA VAL A 6 0.89 14.51 3.79
C VAL A 6 2.17 13.71 4.07
N GLY A 7 2.11 12.93 5.15
CA GLY A 7 3.21 12.21 5.80
C GLY A 7 4.00 11.28 4.90
N TRP A 8 5.17 11.73 4.45
CA TRP A 8 6.21 10.86 3.94
C TRP A 8 6.92 10.12 5.09
N PRO A 9 7.39 8.88 4.90
CA PRO A 9 8.28 8.22 5.84
C PRO A 9 9.44 9.13 6.25
N ARG A 10 9.48 9.51 7.53
CA ARG A 10 10.65 10.19 8.11
C ARG A 10 11.83 9.24 8.32
N THR A 11 11.63 7.93 8.10
CA THR A 11 12.66 6.89 8.19
C THR A 11 13.00 6.34 6.80
N PRO A 12 14.28 6.06 6.51
CA PRO A 12 14.69 5.46 5.24
C PRO A 12 13.92 4.16 5.04
N THR A 13 13.13 4.16 3.97
CA THR A 13 12.18 3.09 3.67
C THR A 13 12.63 2.43 2.38
N PRO A 14 12.69 1.09 2.33
CA PRO A 14 13.09 0.40 1.10
C PRO A 14 12.22 0.86 -0.09
N PRO A 15 12.79 1.04 -1.29
CA PRO A 15 12.07 1.55 -2.46
C PRO A 15 10.78 0.81 -2.78
N GLU A 16 10.72 -0.48 -2.47
CA GLU A 16 9.54 -1.31 -2.66
C GLU A 16 8.32 -0.80 -1.88
N TYR A 17 8.48 -0.43 -0.61
CA TYR A 17 7.37 0.09 0.19
C TYR A 17 6.86 1.44 -0.34
N LEU A 18 7.75 2.26 -0.90
CA LEU A 18 7.37 3.53 -1.55
C LEU A 18 6.52 3.28 -2.81
N ARG A 19 6.90 2.29 -3.63
CA ARG A 19 6.10 1.88 -4.81
C ARG A 19 4.71 1.39 -4.41
N ILE A 20 4.63 0.59 -3.34
CA ILE A 20 3.34 0.12 -2.80
C ILE A 20 2.47 1.30 -2.34
N LEU A 21 3.04 2.24 -1.59
CA LEU A 21 2.31 3.44 -1.13
C LEU A 21 1.83 4.30 -2.31
N ALA A 22 2.67 4.48 -3.33
CA ALA A 22 2.31 5.21 -4.54
C ALA A 22 1.13 4.56 -5.27
N ALA A 23 1.14 3.23 -5.43
CA ALA A 23 0.05 2.48 -6.05
C ALA A 23 -1.27 2.64 -5.27
N VAL A 24 -1.22 2.58 -3.92
CA VAL A 24 -2.41 2.77 -3.08
C VAL A 24 -2.94 4.21 -3.17
N ARG A 25 -2.05 5.21 -3.22
CA ARG A 25 -2.44 6.62 -3.37
C ARG A 25 -3.08 6.92 -4.72
N GLN A 26 -2.58 6.31 -5.79
CA GLN A 26 -3.11 6.49 -7.15
C GLN A 26 -4.50 5.91 -7.34
N ALA A 27 -4.89 4.89 -6.55
CA ALA A 27 -6.21 4.26 -6.65
C ALA A 27 -7.38 5.17 -6.23
N ALA A 28 -7.12 6.36 -5.66
CA ALA A 28 -8.11 7.38 -5.25
C ALA A 28 -9.27 6.84 -4.36
N GLY A 29 -9.08 5.68 -3.73
CA GLY A 29 -10.10 4.99 -2.95
C GLY A 29 -9.60 3.64 -2.41
N PRO A 30 -10.48 2.86 -1.74
CA PRO A 30 -10.13 1.55 -1.19
C PRO A 30 -9.69 0.57 -2.26
N VAL A 31 -8.47 0.05 -2.13
CA VAL A 31 -7.86 -0.83 -3.13
C VAL A 31 -7.50 -2.20 -2.56
N ALA A 32 -7.82 -3.26 -3.30
CA ALA A 32 -7.51 -4.64 -2.90
C ALA A 32 -6.05 -5.00 -3.16
N THR A 33 -5.50 -5.97 -2.41
CA THR A 33 -4.14 -6.50 -2.62
C THR A 33 -3.89 -6.93 -4.07
N ARG A 34 -4.89 -7.51 -4.73
CA ARG A 34 -4.80 -7.92 -6.13
C ARG A 34 -4.57 -6.73 -7.05
N GLN A 35 -5.37 -5.68 -6.92
CA GLN A 35 -5.27 -4.47 -7.75
C GLN A 35 -3.93 -3.74 -7.54
N ILE A 36 -3.42 -3.73 -6.30
CA ILE A 36 -2.07 -3.20 -6.01
C ILE A 36 -1.01 -4.08 -6.69
N GLY A 37 -1.17 -5.40 -6.66
CA GLY A 37 -0.28 -6.31 -7.36
C GLY A 37 -0.28 -6.09 -8.87
N GLU A 38 -1.44 -5.90 -9.48
CA GLU A 38 -1.60 -5.58 -10.90
C GLU A 38 -0.89 -4.26 -11.25
N ALA A 39 -1.09 -3.21 -10.46
CA ALA A 39 -0.41 -1.91 -10.64
C ALA A 39 1.12 -2.00 -10.49
N LEU A 40 1.62 -2.96 -9.71
CA LEU A 40 3.05 -3.23 -9.52
C LEU A 40 3.62 -4.23 -10.55
N GLY A 41 2.81 -4.71 -11.50
CA GLY A 41 3.23 -5.69 -12.51
C GLY A 41 3.48 -7.10 -11.95
N LEU A 42 2.88 -7.43 -10.81
CA LEU A 42 2.99 -8.76 -10.23
C LEU A 42 2.05 -9.75 -10.93
N GLU A 43 2.46 -11.01 -10.99
CA GLU A 43 1.58 -12.08 -11.44
C GLU A 43 0.56 -12.41 -10.35
N VAL A 44 -0.67 -11.92 -10.53
CA VAL A 44 -1.74 -11.98 -9.53
C VAL A 44 -2.66 -13.21 -9.63
N GLY A 45 -2.48 -14.03 -10.67
CA GLY A 45 -3.24 -15.27 -10.87
C GLY A 45 -2.84 -16.38 -9.88
N VAL A 46 -1.64 -16.31 -9.32
CA VAL A 46 -1.11 -17.31 -8.38
C VAL A 46 -1.19 -16.75 -6.96
N ARG A 47 -2.06 -17.34 -6.13
CA ARG A 47 -2.30 -16.88 -4.74
C ARG A 47 -1.00 -16.71 -3.94
N GLY A 48 -0.07 -17.66 -4.06
CA GLY A 48 1.21 -17.62 -3.35
C GLY A 48 2.08 -16.39 -3.67
N LYS A 49 1.94 -15.80 -4.86
CA LYS A 49 2.71 -14.61 -5.26
C LYS A 49 2.22 -13.31 -4.60
N LEU A 50 0.97 -13.28 -4.12
CA LEU A 50 0.40 -12.13 -3.43
C LEU A 50 0.59 -12.15 -1.90
N GLU A 51 0.91 -13.30 -1.30
CA GLU A 51 1.13 -13.38 0.16
C GLU A 51 2.25 -12.43 0.64
N PRO A 52 3.42 -12.34 -0.02
CA PRO A 52 4.45 -11.37 0.35
C PRO A 52 3.98 -9.92 0.28
N LEU A 53 3.18 -9.57 -0.75
CA LEU A 53 2.61 -8.23 -0.89
C LEU A 53 1.60 -7.94 0.24
N ARG A 54 0.75 -8.91 0.59
CA ARG A 54 -0.21 -8.77 1.69
C ARG A 54 0.50 -8.53 3.04
N GLY A 55 1.61 -9.22 3.28
CA GLY A 55 2.44 -8.99 4.47
C GLY A 55 2.99 -7.57 4.53
N LYS A 56 3.51 -7.05 3.41
CA LYS A 56 4.03 -5.67 3.31
C LYS A 56 2.93 -4.61 3.51
N LEU A 57 1.75 -4.82 2.93
CA LEU A 57 0.59 -3.93 3.11
C LEU A 57 0.11 -3.89 4.56
N THR A 58 0.06 -5.05 5.22
CA THR A 58 -0.30 -5.12 6.65
C THR A 58 0.74 -4.40 7.49
N LYS A 59 2.03 -4.61 7.25
CA LYS A 59 3.11 -3.89 7.95
C LYS A 59 3.05 -2.37 7.76
N LEU A 60 2.68 -1.90 6.58
CA LEU A 60 2.46 -0.46 6.33
C LEU A 60 1.24 0.07 7.08
N ALA A 61 0.21 -0.76 7.25
CA ALA A 61 -0.95 -0.42 8.06
C ALA A 61 -0.63 -0.37 9.56
N ASP A 62 0.15 -1.33 10.06
CA ASP A 62 0.60 -1.37 11.46
C ASP A 62 1.48 -0.17 11.81
N ARG A 63 2.24 0.34 10.84
CA ARG A 63 3.01 1.60 10.95
C ARG A 63 2.16 2.87 10.86
N GLY A 64 0.86 2.71 10.61
CA GLY A 64 -0.09 3.81 10.52
C GLY A 64 -0.03 4.60 9.21
N TRP A 65 0.61 4.08 8.15
CA TRP A 65 0.68 4.79 6.86
C TRP A 65 -0.47 4.41 5.94
N LEU A 66 -0.96 3.17 6.08
CA LEU A 66 -2.17 2.70 5.43
C LEU A 66 -3.25 2.44 6.48
N HIS A 67 -4.50 2.54 6.07
CA HIS A 67 -5.62 1.99 6.81
C HIS A 67 -6.11 0.72 6.11
N LYS A 68 -6.00 -0.42 6.81
CA LYS A 68 -6.58 -1.71 6.39
C LYS A 68 -8.02 -1.77 6.87
N ARG A 69 -8.94 -1.83 5.92
CA ARG A 69 -10.39 -1.88 6.18
C ARG A 69 -10.84 -3.30 6.53
N PRO A 70 -12.03 -3.46 7.16
CA PRO A 70 -12.62 -4.77 7.45
C PRO A 70 -12.83 -5.65 6.21
N ASP A 71 -13.07 -5.04 5.04
CA ASP A 71 -13.24 -5.73 3.76
C ASP A 71 -11.90 -6.14 3.10
N GLY A 72 -10.78 -5.98 3.81
CA GLY A 72 -9.45 -6.39 3.35
C GLY A 72 -8.80 -5.44 2.35
N LYS A 73 -9.43 -4.29 2.07
CA LYS A 73 -8.90 -3.23 1.21
C LYS A 73 -8.02 -2.26 2.00
N PHE A 74 -7.17 -1.55 1.28
CA PHE A 74 -6.23 -0.58 1.84
C PHE A 74 -6.53 0.82 1.31
N THR A 75 -6.31 1.82 2.16
CA THR A 75 -6.40 3.25 1.84
C THR A 75 -5.19 3.96 2.44
N VAL A 76 -4.74 5.07 1.84
CA VAL A 76 -3.74 5.92 2.49
C VAL A 76 -4.37 6.54 3.74
N ARG A 77 -3.67 6.53 4.87
CA ARG A 77 -4.13 7.26 6.04
C ARG A 77 -3.92 8.76 5.78
N PRO A 78 -4.94 9.62 6.01
CA PRO A 78 -4.75 11.06 5.94
C PRO A 78 -3.71 11.55 6.96
#